data_AF-A0A932KE57-F1
#
_entry.id   AF-A0A932KE57-F1
#
_cell.length_a   1.000
_cell.length_b   1.000
_cell.length_c   1.000
_cell.angle_alpha   90.00
_cell.angle_beta   90.00
_cell.angle_gamma   90.00
#
_symmetry.space_group_name_H-M   'P 1'
#
loop_
_entity.id
_entity.type
_entity.pdbx_description
1 polymer ?
#
loop_
_entity_poly.entity_id
_entity_poly.type
_entity_poly.pdbx_seq_one_letter_code
_entity_poly.pdbx_strand_id
1 'polypeptide(L)'
;MTFIARQESFTCEHCGKDVAPLPRGTYRNHCPHCLYSKHIDAEGPGDRASDCGGLMTPVSLDQSGKKGWMIVHRCFLCGKEISNRAAPDDDLTSFAEHN
;
A
#
# COMPACT_ATOMS: atom_id res chain seq x y z
N MET A 1 12.91 -1.45 14.58
CA MET A 1 12.13 -1.56 13.32
C MET A 1 11.70 -3.00 13.16
N THR A 2 10.50 -3.32 13.63
CA THR A 2 9.96 -4.68 13.59
C THR A 2 9.11 -4.82 12.32
N PHE A 3 9.59 -5.61 11.36
CA PHE A 3 8.77 -6.01 10.23
C PHE A 3 7.86 -7.16 10.68
N ILE A 4 6.56 -6.93 10.78
CA ILE A 4 5.61 -8.00 11.10
C ILE A 4 5.02 -8.52 9.80
N ALA A 5 5.44 -9.73 9.44
CA ALA A 5 4.94 -10.45 8.28
C ALA A 5 3.44 -10.76 8.42
N ARG A 6 2.58 -9.84 7.95
CA ARG A 6 1.12 -9.99 7.93
C ARG A 6 0.62 -9.94 6.50
N GLN A 7 -0.01 -11.03 6.09
CA GLN A 7 -0.56 -11.22 4.76
C GLN A 7 -1.96 -11.79 4.92
N GLU A 8 -2.93 -10.90 5.01
CA GLU A 8 -4.33 -11.24 5.23
C GLU A 8 -5.15 -10.66 4.09
N SER A 9 -6.27 -11.30 3.76
CA SER A 9 -7.26 -10.69 2.89
C SER A 9 -7.84 -9.46 3.56
N PHE A 10 -8.05 -8.39 2.80
CA PHE A 10 -8.71 -7.20 3.30
C PHE A 10 -9.57 -6.57 2.20
N THR A 11 -10.65 -5.93 2.60
CA THR A 11 -11.48 -5.14 1.68
C THR A 11 -10.92 -3.73 1.61
N CYS A 12 -10.67 -3.24 0.39
CA CYS A 12 -10.19 -1.89 0.18
C CYS A 12 -11.28 -0.87 0.54
N GLU A 13 -11.01 0.03 1.47
CA GLU A 13 -11.96 1.09 1.87
C GLU A 13 -12.15 2.19 0.82
N HIS A 14 -11.28 2.28 -0.19
CA HIS A 14 -11.42 3.25 -1.28
C HIS A 14 -12.32 2.74 -2.41
N CYS A 15 -12.03 1.56 -2.96
CA CYS A 15 -12.77 1.02 -4.12
C CYS A 15 -13.75 -0.11 -3.78
N GLY A 16 -13.78 -0.57 -2.52
CA GLY A 16 -14.65 -1.66 -2.06
C GLY A 16 -14.24 -3.05 -2.54
N LYS A 17 -13.16 -3.20 -3.29
CA LYS A 17 -12.71 -4.51 -3.81
C LYS A 17 -12.04 -5.34 -2.72
N ASP A 18 -12.31 -6.64 -2.73
CA ASP A 18 -11.65 -7.59 -1.85
C ASP A 18 -10.26 -7.94 -2.39
N VAL A 19 -9.24 -7.82 -1.53
CA VAL A 19 -7.84 -8.06 -1.88
C VAL A 19 -7.43 -9.40 -1.29
N ALA A 20 -7.16 -10.37 -2.17
CA ALA A 20 -6.65 -11.66 -1.76
C ALA A 20 -5.18 -11.58 -1.27
N PRO A 21 -4.78 -12.46 -0.33
CA PRO A 21 -3.39 -12.57 0.08
C PRO A 21 -2.50 -13.07 -1.07
N LEU A 22 -1.29 -12.52 -1.18
CA LEU A 22 -0.30 -12.93 -2.19
C LEU A 22 0.41 -14.24 -1.79
N PRO A 23 0.99 -14.98 -2.77
CA PRO A 23 1.84 -16.13 -2.49
C PRO A 23 3.04 -15.76 -1.60
N ARG A 24 3.50 -16.75 -0.81
CA ARG A 24 4.47 -16.58 0.28
C ARG A 24 5.66 -15.68 -0.09
N GLY A 25 5.88 -14.64 0.72
CA GLY A 25 7.09 -13.80 0.69
C GLY A 25 6.91 -12.38 0.17
N THR A 26 5.71 -11.99 -0.28
CA THR A 26 5.45 -10.62 -0.79
C THR A 26 4.32 -9.95 -0.02
N TYR A 27 4.63 -8.98 0.84
CA TYR A 27 3.63 -8.28 1.66
C TYR A 27 3.05 -7.08 0.93
N ARG A 28 1.72 -6.97 0.93
CA ARG A 28 0.95 -5.91 0.27
C ARG A 28 0.08 -5.22 1.31
N ASN A 29 0.18 -3.89 1.37
CA ASN A 29 -0.63 -3.04 2.26
C ASN A 29 -1.59 -2.12 1.45
N HIS A 30 -1.43 -2.09 0.12
CA HIS A 30 -2.26 -1.32 -0.79
C HIS A 30 -3.14 -2.25 -1.64
N CYS A 31 -4.26 -1.73 -2.14
CA CYS A 31 -5.09 -2.46 -3.08
C CYS A 31 -4.40 -2.58 -4.44
N PRO A 32 -4.35 -3.75 -5.10
CA PRO A 32 -3.77 -3.87 -6.43
C PRO A 32 -4.52 -3.09 -7.51
N HIS A 33 -5.81 -2.80 -7.29
CA HIS A 33 -6.67 -2.23 -8.32
C HIS A 33 -6.74 -0.71 -8.32
N CYS A 34 -6.55 -0.06 -7.18
CA CYS A 34 -6.57 1.39 -7.07
C CYS A 34 -5.30 1.95 -6.41
N LEU A 35 -4.42 1.07 -5.90
CA LEU A 35 -3.18 1.42 -5.22
C LEU A 35 -3.37 2.24 -3.93
N TYR A 36 -4.60 2.34 -3.40
CA TYR A 36 -4.83 2.96 -2.09
C TYR A 36 -4.39 2.02 -0.98
N SER A 37 -3.73 2.58 0.02
CA SER A 37 -3.31 1.91 1.24
C SER A 37 -4.04 2.50 2.45
N LYS A 38 -3.87 1.90 3.63
CA LYS A 38 -4.41 2.43 4.89
C LYS A 38 -3.27 2.66 5.88
N HIS A 39 -3.27 3.83 6.51
CA HIS A 39 -2.28 4.18 7.53
C HIS A 39 -2.62 3.54 8.88
N ILE A 40 -2.40 2.23 8.95
CA ILE A 40 -2.55 1.45 10.18
C ILE A 40 -1.21 1.13 10.85
N ASP A 41 -0.10 1.27 10.15
CA ASP A 41 1.25 0.98 10.66
C ASP A 41 1.91 2.23 11.26
N ALA A 42 2.37 2.17 12.51
CA ALA A 42 2.98 3.29 13.22
C ALA A 42 4.50 3.37 12.98
N GLU A 43 5.23 2.32 13.37
CA GLU A 43 6.69 2.23 13.40
C GLU A 43 7.27 1.32 12.31
N GLY A 44 6.52 0.32 11.86
CA GLY A 44 6.96 -0.70 10.92
C GLY A 44 5.80 -1.42 10.23
N PRO A 45 5.99 -1.88 8.99
CA PRO A 45 4.96 -2.58 8.24
C PRO A 45 4.45 -3.82 9.01
N GLY A 46 3.14 -3.87 9.22
CA GLY A 46 2.42 -4.94 9.92
C GLY A 46 2.22 -4.73 11.42
N ASP A 47 2.73 -3.64 12.01
CA ASP A 47 2.57 -3.37 13.45
C ASP A 47 1.13 -3.04 13.85
N ARG A 48 0.33 -2.48 12.93
CA ARG A 48 -1.07 -2.07 13.16
C ARG A 48 -1.29 -1.21 14.42
N ALA A 49 -0.30 -0.45 14.84
CA ALA A 49 -0.30 0.38 16.03
C ALA A 49 -0.47 1.88 15.72
N SER A 50 -0.80 2.26 14.47
CA SER A 50 -1.09 3.65 14.12
C SER A 50 -2.51 4.02 14.52
N ASP A 51 -2.65 5.03 15.38
CA ASP A 51 -3.92 5.68 15.71
C ASP A 51 -4.50 6.49 14.54
N CYS A 52 -3.76 6.65 13.42
CA CYS A 52 -4.21 7.48 12.32
C CYS A 52 -5.41 6.86 11.59
N GLY A 53 -5.31 5.59 11.17
CA GLY A 53 -6.36 4.89 10.44
C GLY A 53 -6.75 5.51 9.10
N GLY A 54 -6.04 6.55 8.64
CA GLY A 54 -6.40 7.32 7.45
C GLY A 54 -6.08 6.59 6.16
N LEU A 55 -6.89 6.82 5.12
CA LEU A 55 -6.57 6.36 3.78
C LEU A 55 -5.27 7.01 3.29
N MET A 56 -4.47 6.24 2.57
CA MET A 56 -3.26 6.70 1.91
C MET A 56 -3.43 6.60 0.40
N THR A 57 -3.39 7.75 -0.25
CA THR A 57 -3.47 7.83 -1.71
C THR A 57 -2.11 7.59 -2.34
N PRO A 58 -2.01 6.85 -3.45
CA PRO A 58 -0.82 6.88 -4.27
C PRO A 58 -0.63 8.31 -4.82
N VAL A 59 0.54 8.90 -4.62
CA VAL A 59 0.87 10.26 -5.12
C VAL A 59 1.94 10.25 -6.20
N SER A 60 2.81 9.23 -6.21
CA SER A 60 3.88 9.10 -7.20
C SER A 60 4.24 7.63 -7.43
N LEU A 61 4.68 7.32 -8.65
CA LEU A 61 5.31 6.05 -9.01
C LEU A 61 6.78 6.30 -9.31
N ASP A 62 7.67 5.71 -8.52
CA ASP A 62 9.12 5.75 -8.73
C ASP A 62 9.60 4.42 -9.31
N GLN A 63 10.31 4.46 -10.44
CA GLN A 63 10.89 3.27 -11.03
C GLN A 63 12.35 3.12 -10.58
N SER A 64 12.57 2.31 -9.56
CA SER A 64 13.92 2.06 -9.06
C SER A 64 14.51 0.86 -9.82
N GLY A 65 15.47 1.10 -10.72
CA GLY A 65 15.94 0.13 -11.72
C GLY A 65 16.23 -1.29 -11.22
N LYS A 66 16.76 -1.48 -10.00
CA LYS A 66 17.01 -2.82 -9.40
C LYS A 66 15.87 -3.36 -8.54
N LYS A 67 14.90 -2.53 -8.12
CA LYS A 67 13.85 -2.89 -7.16
C LYS A 67 12.44 -2.96 -7.78
N GLY A 68 12.29 -2.53 -9.04
CA GLY A 68 11.02 -2.45 -9.74
C GLY A 68 10.29 -1.14 -9.45
N TRP A 69 8.98 -1.15 -9.63
CA TRP A 69 8.12 -0.01 -9.33
C TRP A 69 7.93 0.16 -7.83
N MET A 70 8.04 1.39 -7.36
CA MET A 70 7.81 1.82 -5.99
C MET A 70 6.66 2.82 -6.02
N ILE A 71 5.63 2.57 -5.22
CA ILE A 71 4.45 3.40 -5.10
C ILE A 71 4.63 4.28 -3.86
N VAL A 72 4.66 5.59 -4.03
CA VAL A 72 4.66 6.57 -2.94
C VAL A 72 3.22 6.81 -2.54
N HIS A 73 2.89 6.52 -1.29
CA HIS A 73 1.58 6.75 -0.70
C HIS A 73 1.65 7.90 0.29
N ARG A 74 0.65 8.77 0.27
CA ARG A 74 0.49 9.88 1.21
C ARG A 74 -0.81 9.73 1.99
N CYS A 75 -0.72 9.76 3.32
CA CYS A 75 -1.89 9.71 4.18
C CYS A 75 -2.69 11.02 4.08
N PHE A 76 -4.01 10.93 3.91
CA PHE A 76 -4.90 12.10 3.89
C PHE A 76 -5.05 12.79 5.25
N LEU A 77 -4.91 12.04 6.36
CA LEU A 77 -5.14 12.58 7.70
C LEU A 77 -3.90 13.25 8.29
N CYS A 78 -2.75 12.57 8.26
CA CYS A 78 -1.53 13.09 8.87
C CYS A 78 -0.49 13.59 7.86
N GLY A 79 -0.71 13.38 6.56
CA GLY A 79 0.23 13.78 5.51
C GLY A 79 1.50 12.93 5.41
N LYS A 80 1.66 11.89 6.22
CA LYS A 80 2.83 10.98 6.18
C LYS A 80 2.97 10.31 4.82
N GLU A 81 4.17 10.34 4.28
CA GLU A 81 4.51 9.70 3.01
C GLU A 81 5.32 8.42 3.25
N ILE A 82 4.91 7.33 2.61
CA ILE A 82 5.60 6.04 2.67
C ILE A 82 5.76 5.48 1.26
N SER A 83 6.91 4.89 0.94
CA SER A 83 7.11 4.21 -0.32
C SER A 83 7.01 2.70 -0.12
N ASN A 84 6.14 2.05 -0.88
CA ASN A 84 5.97 0.60 -0.86
C ASN A 84 6.33 0.02 -2.23
N ARG A 85 6.91 -1.19 -2.26
CA ARG A 85 7.19 -1.86 -3.53
C ARG A 85 5.88 -2.30 -4.16
N ALA A 86 5.73 -2.09 -5.47
CA ALA A 86 4.67 -2.68 -6.25
C ALA A 86 4.86 -4.20 -6.33
N ALA A 87 3.80 -4.94 -6.03
CA ALA A 87 3.65 -6.34 -6.35
C ALA A 87 3.49 -6.54 -7.87
N PRO A 88 3.86 -7.70 -8.41
CA PRO A 88 3.78 -7.99 -9.85
C PRO A 88 2.34 -8.01 -10.40
N ASP A 89 1.34 -8.12 -9.52
CA ASP A 89 -0.10 -8.14 -9.84
C ASP A 89 -0.77 -6.77 -9.60
N ASP A 90 0.00 -5.74 -9.24
CA ASP A 90 -0.57 -4.40 -9.09
C ASP A 90 -0.88 -3.77 -10.45
N ASP A 91 -2.10 -3.25 -10.58
CA ASP A 91 -2.53 -2.48 -11.72
C ASP A 91 -1.99 -1.06 -11.61
N LEU A 92 -0.76 -0.85 -12.06
CA LEU A 92 -0.11 0.46 -12.06
C LEU A 92 -0.78 1.44 -13.04
N THR A 93 -1.57 0.94 -13.99
CA THR A 93 -2.35 1.76 -14.92
C THR A 93 -3.44 2.54 -14.22
N SER A 94 -4.08 1.96 -13.19
CA SER A 94 -5.08 2.63 -12.35
C SER A 94 -4.58 3.92 -11.69
N PHE A 95 -3.26 4.10 -11.51
CA PHE A 95 -2.67 5.34 -11.00
C PHE A 95 -3.01 6.55 -11.88
N ALA A 96 -2.95 6.37 -13.21
CA ALA A 96 -3.21 7.42 -14.19
C ALA A 96 -4.71 7.67 -14.42
N GLU A 97 -5.59 6.76 -14.00
CA GLU A 97 -7.05 6.94 -14.12
C GLU A 97 -7.66 7.70 -12.93
N HIS A 98 -6.92 7.78 -11.82
CA HIS A 98 -7.37 8.42 -10.57
C HIS A 98 -6.64 9.73 -10.23
N ASN A 99 -5.64 10.16 -11.02
CA ASN A 99 -4.92 11.44 -10.90
C ASN A 99 -4.89 12.19 -12.22
#